data_AF-A0A3L7N6X2-F1
#
_entry.id   AF-A0A3L7N6X2-F1
#
_cell.length_a   1.000
_cell.length_b   1.000
_cell.length_c   1.000
_cell.angle_alpha   90.00
_cell.angle_beta   90.00
_cell.angle_gamma   90.00
#
_symmetry.space_group_name_H-M   'P 1'
#
loop_
_entity.id
_entity.type
_entity.pdbx_description
1 polymer ?
#
loop_
_entity_poly.entity_id
_entity_poly.type
_entity_poly.pdbx_seq_one_letter_code
_entity_poly.pdbx_strand_id
1 'polypeptide(L)'
;MSSAISVPVALPNTAALSINPAPPGTATPTTRAFDPSTFGAKQLLVVHYARTDQNYNGWNVWAWVVDQTGQQLEFKGADDYGPYAVMPVRVAAPRVGFIVRKGEWEAKDIDADRFVDLNDRRVTEVWLRSGDAVVHTTPPVIDRTLRLTAAFLDARNIIMLASTTPLDAAQQKRLVVSSAAGGKPINVLSVKPVTVPGAEGSMTRVELARSVKDDEISSLSVDIASRTPSTAAPKSGKSERATVQVFARGVLEDPAFIAVDAELGARCTPERTVFRTWSPVSTKVELLINDKAQQPETRAPIQLTRGAHGVWEATVTGDLHGKGYSYRFTHYGDSPIVPDIHAFAATADSTRSVIVDLDRLKPANWDSTPVPVTARATDEVLYEIHVRDFSIADQTCPPEIRGTYRGLAHGGTAR
;
A
#
# COMPACT_ATOMS: atom_id res chain seq x y z
N MET A 1 26.24 43.06 40.32
CA MET A 1 26.26 41.66 39.86
C MET A 1 25.23 41.54 38.75
N SER A 2 25.67 41.53 37.50
CA SER A 2 24.80 41.33 36.34
C SER A 2 25.62 40.59 35.30
N SER A 3 25.40 39.28 35.20
CA SER A 3 26.13 38.40 34.29
C SER A 3 25.66 38.60 32.86
N ALA A 4 26.62 38.80 31.96
CA ALA A 4 26.43 38.84 30.52
C ALA A 4 26.05 37.45 29.99
N ILE A 5 24.97 37.39 29.20
CA ILE A 5 24.58 36.22 28.41
C ILE A 5 25.25 36.37 27.04
N SER A 6 26.21 35.49 26.75
CA SER A 6 26.83 35.36 25.45
C SER A 6 25.86 34.74 24.43
N VAL A 7 25.76 35.39 23.27
CA VAL A 7 25.07 34.94 22.07
C VAL A 7 25.84 33.74 21.46
N PRO A 8 25.19 32.62 21.07
CA PRO A 8 25.88 31.55 20.38
C PRO A 8 26.13 31.91 18.91
N VAL A 9 27.37 31.70 18.49
CA VAL A 9 27.86 31.83 17.12
C VAL A 9 27.22 30.75 16.25
N ALA A 10 26.60 31.17 15.14
CA ALA A 10 26.05 30.27 14.14
C ALA A 10 27.17 29.48 13.44
N LEU A 11 27.06 28.15 13.44
CA LEU A 11 27.90 27.26 12.64
C LEU A 11 27.54 27.40 11.15
N PRO A 12 28.53 27.35 10.23
CA PRO A 12 28.26 27.54 8.81
C PRO A 12 27.53 26.34 8.20
N ASN A 13 26.58 26.70 7.35
CA ASN A 13 25.75 25.87 6.47
C ASN A 13 26.58 24.79 5.74
N THR A 14 26.32 23.51 6.01
CA THR A 14 26.86 22.40 5.22
C THR A 14 26.14 22.35 3.87
N ALA A 15 26.83 22.78 2.81
CA ALA A 15 26.35 22.65 1.45
C ALA A 15 26.15 21.16 1.09
N ALA A 16 24.93 20.78 0.72
CA ALA A 16 24.65 19.49 0.12
C ALA A 16 25.38 19.39 -1.23
N LEU A 17 26.13 18.30 -1.42
CA LEU A 17 26.73 17.97 -2.72
C LEU A 17 25.61 17.62 -3.71
N SER A 18 25.40 18.46 -4.72
CA SER A 18 24.64 18.10 -5.91
C SER A 18 25.45 17.11 -6.73
N ILE A 19 25.06 15.83 -6.70
CA ILE A 19 25.69 14.77 -7.50
C ILE A 19 24.90 14.65 -8.81
N ASN A 20 25.51 15.02 -9.94
CA ASN A 20 24.94 14.77 -11.26
C ASN A 20 25.06 13.27 -11.58
N PRO A 21 23.98 12.59 -12.01
CA PRO A 21 24.07 11.19 -12.39
C PRO A 21 24.84 11.01 -13.71
N ALA A 22 25.76 10.05 -13.73
CA ALA A 22 26.44 9.60 -14.94
C ALA A 22 25.43 8.93 -15.91
N PRO A 23 25.63 9.04 -17.24
CA PRO A 23 24.73 8.47 -18.24
C PRO A 23 24.74 6.93 -18.22
N PRO A 24 23.67 6.26 -18.69
CA PRO A 24 23.59 4.81 -18.69
C PRO A 24 24.55 4.22 -19.73
N GLY A 25 25.65 3.65 -19.23
CA GLY A 25 26.57 2.85 -20.00
C GLY A 25 27.24 1.84 -19.07
N THR A 26 27.47 0.64 -19.57
CA THR A 26 28.27 -0.41 -18.90
C THR A 26 29.73 0.05 -18.82
N ALA A 27 30.04 0.97 -17.92
CA ALA A 27 31.40 1.33 -17.57
C ALA A 27 31.84 0.42 -16.42
N THR A 28 32.93 -0.31 -16.61
CA THR A 28 33.67 -0.93 -15.51
C THR A 28 34.11 0.20 -14.58
N PRO A 29 33.75 0.18 -13.28
CA PRO A 29 34.07 1.27 -12.38
C PRO A 29 35.58 1.53 -12.39
N THR A 30 35.97 2.80 -12.56
CA THR A 30 37.37 3.21 -12.46
C THR A 30 37.88 2.86 -11.07
N THR A 31 38.85 1.96 -10.98
CA THR A 31 39.44 1.50 -9.71
C THR A 31 40.17 2.65 -9.03
N ARG A 32 39.47 3.33 -8.12
CA ARG A 32 40.10 4.30 -7.22
C ARG A 32 40.89 3.52 -6.18
N ALA A 33 42.21 3.74 -6.14
CA ALA A 33 43.05 3.10 -5.14
C ALA A 33 42.81 3.75 -3.76
N PHE A 34 42.34 2.96 -2.79
CA PHE A 34 42.27 3.35 -1.39
C PHE A 34 43.56 2.96 -0.67
N ASP A 35 44.17 3.87 0.09
CA ASP A 35 45.33 3.58 0.93
C ASP A 35 45.05 3.89 2.40
N PRO A 36 45.04 2.89 3.31
CA PRO A 36 44.84 3.10 4.74
C PRO A 36 45.77 4.14 5.38
N SER A 37 46.97 4.34 4.82
CA SER A 37 47.95 5.31 5.34
C SER A 37 47.39 6.75 5.32
N THR A 38 46.61 7.08 4.30
CA THR A 38 45.97 8.40 4.12
C THR A 38 44.91 8.72 5.17
N PHE A 39 44.42 7.69 5.87
CA PHE A 39 43.44 7.80 6.95
C PHE A 39 44.06 7.53 8.34
N GLY A 40 45.37 7.32 8.42
CA GLY A 40 46.06 6.92 9.66
C GLY A 40 45.53 5.60 10.23
N ALA A 41 45.14 4.67 9.37
CA ALA A 41 44.53 3.39 9.73
C ALA A 41 45.37 2.20 9.24
N LYS A 42 45.19 1.04 9.85
CA LYS A 42 45.80 -0.21 9.40
C LYS A 42 44.99 -0.85 8.28
N GLN A 43 43.67 -0.78 8.40
CA GLN A 43 42.72 -1.33 7.45
C GLN A 43 41.63 -0.30 7.11
N LEU A 44 41.00 -0.45 5.95
CA LEU A 44 39.82 0.31 5.56
C LEU A 44 38.68 -0.65 5.23
N LEU A 45 37.47 -0.27 5.65
CA LEU A 45 36.24 -0.75 5.03
C LEU A 45 35.67 0.38 4.16
N VAL A 46 35.43 0.10 2.89
CA VAL A 46 34.75 1.00 1.95
C VAL A 46 33.37 0.42 1.65
N VAL A 47 32.33 1.19 1.95
CA VAL A 47 30.94 0.79 1.75
C VAL A 47 30.38 1.60 0.58
N HIS A 48 30.25 0.94 -0.57
CA HIS A 48 29.62 1.49 -1.77
C HIS A 48 28.12 1.24 -1.72
N TYR A 49 27.31 2.28 -1.93
CA TYR A 49 25.85 2.18 -1.78
C TYR A 49 25.13 2.74 -3.00
N ALA A 50 24.37 1.88 -3.69
CA ALA A 50 23.53 2.26 -4.81
C ALA A 50 22.05 2.15 -4.43
N ARG A 51 21.30 3.24 -4.64
CA ARG A 51 19.85 3.25 -4.55
C ARG A 51 19.22 3.30 -5.93
N THR A 52 18.14 2.53 -6.14
CA THR A 52 17.40 2.58 -7.41
C THR A 52 16.76 3.95 -7.64
N ASP A 53 16.27 4.60 -6.58
CA ASP A 53 15.67 5.94 -6.63
C ASP A 53 16.70 7.09 -6.75
N GLN A 54 18.00 6.79 -6.64
CA GLN A 54 19.11 7.75 -6.65
C GLN A 54 19.00 8.85 -5.58
N ASN A 55 18.17 8.67 -4.55
CA ASN A 55 17.96 9.66 -3.49
C ASN A 55 18.79 9.32 -2.25
N TYR A 56 19.96 9.93 -2.15
CA TYR A 56 20.88 9.72 -1.02
C TYR A 56 20.73 10.76 0.10
N ASN A 57 19.75 11.68 0.00
CA ASN A 57 19.62 12.78 0.94
C ASN A 57 19.35 12.28 2.37
N GLY A 58 20.23 12.64 3.30
CA GLY A 58 20.18 12.26 4.71
C GLY A 58 20.64 10.82 5.00
N TRP A 59 21.01 10.03 4.00
CA TRP A 59 21.53 8.67 4.22
C TRP A 59 23.00 8.72 4.67
N ASN A 60 23.35 7.94 5.68
CA ASN A 60 24.71 7.74 6.19
C ASN A 60 24.92 6.27 6.59
N VAL A 61 26.13 5.92 7.01
CA VAL A 61 26.47 4.59 7.53
C VAL A 61 26.82 4.68 9.01
N TRP A 62 26.09 3.94 9.86
CA TRP A 62 26.51 3.68 11.23
C TRP A 62 27.34 2.41 11.27
N ALA A 63 28.63 2.49 11.61
CA ALA A 63 29.55 1.35 11.57
C ALA A 63 30.32 1.19 12.88
N TRP A 64 30.59 -0.06 13.28
CA TRP A 64 31.29 -0.41 14.51
C TRP A 64 32.22 -1.60 14.31
N VAL A 65 33.36 -1.59 15.00
CA VAL A 65 34.13 -2.82 15.22
C VAL A 65 33.36 -3.65 16.26
N VAL A 66 33.29 -4.97 16.09
CA VAL A 66 32.62 -5.85 17.07
C VAL A 66 33.19 -5.58 18.47
N ASP A 67 32.29 -5.48 19.46
CA ASP A 67 32.58 -5.14 20.87
C ASP A 67 33.14 -3.71 21.10
N GLN A 68 32.99 -2.80 20.13
CA GLN A 68 33.34 -1.38 20.26
C GLN A 68 32.16 -0.45 19.94
N THR A 69 32.27 0.81 20.35
CA THR A 69 31.28 1.84 20.05
C THR A 69 31.25 2.16 18.56
N GLY A 70 30.05 2.33 18.00
CA GLY A 70 29.85 2.73 16.62
C GLY A 70 30.13 4.21 16.35
N GLN A 71 30.26 4.53 15.07
CA GLN A 71 30.43 5.88 14.56
C GLN A 71 29.59 6.09 13.29
N GLN A 72 29.14 7.33 13.09
CA GLN A 72 28.54 7.75 11.84
C GLN A 72 29.62 8.05 10.80
N LEU A 73 29.41 7.55 9.59
CA LEU A 73 30.23 7.77 8.42
C LEU A 73 29.37 8.40 7.33
N GLU A 74 29.78 9.58 6.89
CA GLU A 74 29.18 10.25 5.75
C GLU A 74 29.66 9.65 4.43
N PHE A 75 28.80 9.69 3.42
CA PHE A 75 29.17 9.41 2.04
C PHE A 75 30.03 10.57 1.47
N LYS A 76 31.35 10.45 1.60
CA LYS A 76 32.32 11.51 1.24
C LYS A 76 32.92 11.36 -0.16
N GLY A 77 32.62 10.28 -0.87
CA GLY A 77 33.02 10.09 -2.25
C GLY A 77 31.94 9.41 -3.07
N ALA A 78 32.13 9.36 -4.38
CA ALA A 78 31.26 8.67 -5.32
C ALA A 78 32.07 8.06 -6.47
N ASP A 79 31.54 7.01 -7.07
CA ASP A 79 32.02 6.38 -8.29
C ASP A 79 30.83 6.04 -9.21
N ASP A 80 31.06 5.23 -10.25
CA ASP A 80 30.03 4.83 -11.23
C ASP A 80 28.91 3.98 -10.61
N TYR A 81 29.17 3.32 -9.47
CA TYR A 81 28.17 2.54 -8.75
C TYR A 81 27.28 3.42 -7.89
N GLY A 82 27.87 4.35 -7.13
CA GLY A 82 27.16 5.28 -6.28
C GLY A 82 28.07 6.01 -5.27
N PRO A 83 27.49 6.72 -4.29
CA PRO A 83 28.25 7.23 -3.17
C PRO A 83 28.87 6.11 -2.34
N TYR A 84 30.02 6.40 -1.72
CA TYR A 84 30.68 5.49 -0.78
C TYR A 84 31.15 6.20 0.49
N ALA A 85 31.11 5.44 1.58
CA ALA A 85 31.61 5.83 2.90
C ALA A 85 32.86 5.01 3.23
N VAL A 86 33.84 5.64 3.88
CA VAL A 86 35.10 4.99 4.26
C VAL A 86 35.18 4.93 5.78
N MET A 87 35.34 3.72 6.32
CA MET A 87 35.60 3.47 7.75
C MET A 87 37.09 3.20 7.96
N PRO A 88 37.83 4.12 8.63
CA PRO A 88 39.18 3.84 9.08
C PRO A 88 39.18 2.85 10.25
N VAL A 89 39.91 1.74 10.11
CA VAL A 89 40.08 0.71 11.15
C VAL A 89 41.52 0.77 11.66
N ARG A 90 41.70 1.39 12.85
CA ARG A 90 43.02 1.70 13.43
C ARG A 90 43.65 0.52 14.18
N VAL A 91 42.80 -0.34 14.76
CA VAL A 91 43.19 -1.58 15.43
C VAL A 91 42.78 -2.74 14.54
N ALA A 92 43.63 -3.76 14.40
CA ALA A 92 43.28 -4.94 13.63
C ALA A 92 41.99 -5.55 14.19
N ALA A 93 40.99 -5.71 13.34
CA ALA A 93 39.68 -6.19 13.71
C ALA A 93 39.29 -7.35 12.78
N PRO A 94 38.81 -8.48 13.31
CA PRO A 94 38.39 -9.59 12.46
C PRO A 94 37.14 -9.24 11.66
N ARG A 95 36.24 -8.45 12.25
CA ARG A 95 34.90 -8.20 11.74
C ARG A 95 34.40 -6.80 12.09
N VAL A 96 33.65 -6.21 11.16
CA VAL A 96 32.98 -4.91 11.31
C VAL A 96 31.50 -5.08 11.05
N GLY A 97 30.66 -4.50 11.90
CA GLY A 97 29.23 -4.36 11.70
C GLY A 97 28.89 -2.97 11.15
N PHE A 98 27.85 -2.87 10.33
CA PHE A 98 27.35 -1.59 9.84
C PHE A 98 25.85 -1.63 9.49
N ILE A 99 25.22 -0.46 9.55
CA ILE A 99 23.83 -0.22 9.16
C ILE A 99 23.81 1.03 8.29
N VAL A 100 23.12 0.96 7.14
CA VAL A 100 22.80 2.14 6.33
C VAL A 100 21.50 2.72 6.87
N ARG A 101 21.54 3.98 7.33
CA ARG A 101 20.41 4.65 8.00
C ARG A 101 20.21 6.07 7.46
N LYS A 102 19.02 6.62 7.68
CA LYS A 102 18.70 8.02 7.40
C LYS A 102 18.73 8.83 8.70
N GLY A 103 19.45 9.96 8.65
CA GLY A 103 19.71 10.87 9.76
C GLY A 103 20.10 10.15 11.04
N GLU A 104 19.44 10.49 12.15
CA GLU A 104 19.66 9.86 13.46
C GLU A 104 18.58 8.80 13.76
N TRP A 105 18.53 7.77 12.91
CA TRP A 105 17.57 6.65 12.97
C TRP A 105 16.14 6.95 12.53
N GLU A 106 15.91 7.93 11.66
CA GLU A 106 14.56 8.15 11.10
C GLU A 106 14.11 6.99 10.20
N ALA A 107 15.06 6.31 9.56
CA ALA A 107 14.83 5.10 8.79
C ALA A 107 16.10 4.24 8.72
N LYS A 108 15.92 2.93 8.51
CA LYS A 108 16.99 2.01 8.11
C LYS A 108 16.76 1.56 6.67
N ASP A 109 17.84 1.24 5.96
CA ASP A 109 17.75 0.69 4.59
C ASP A 109 17.13 -0.71 4.59
N ILE A 110 17.44 -1.50 5.61
CA ILE A 110 16.84 -2.80 5.92
C ILE A 110 16.74 -2.95 7.44
N ASP A 111 15.85 -3.83 7.91
CA ASP A 111 15.74 -4.15 9.34
C ASP A 111 16.70 -5.28 9.76
N ALA A 112 17.99 -5.09 9.49
CA ALA A 112 19.04 -6.02 9.90
C ALA A 112 20.42 -5.35 9.97
N ASP A 113 21.27 -5.90 10.84
CA ASP A 113 22.69 -5.54 10.92
C ASP A 113 23.47 -6.28 9.83
N ARG A 114 24.32 -5.57 9.09
CA ARG A 114 25.23 -6.18 8.12
C ARG A 114 26.62 -6.29 8.71
N PHE A 115 27.33 -7.35 8.34
CA PHE A 115 28.69 -7.58 8.83
C PHE A 115 29.62 -7.95 7.67
N VAL A 116 30.89 -7.61 7.84
CA VAL A 116 31.97 -7.96 6.91
C VAL A 116 33.20 -8.39 7.66
N ASP A 117 33.82 -9.48 7.22
CA ASP A 117 35.09 -9.96 7.73
C ASP A 117 36.24 -9.31 6.96
N LEU A 118 37.11 -8.61 7.69
CA LEU A 118 38.23 -7.88 7.06
C LEU A 118 39.36 -8.82 6.65
N ASN A 119 39.49 -9.99 7.30
CA ASN A 119 40.45 -11.05 6.97
C ASN A 119 41.87 -10.54 6.71
N ASP A 120 42.38 -9.65 7.58
CA ASP A 120 43.69 -8.99 7.50
C ASP A 120 43.97 -8.20 6.19
N ARG A 121 42.95 -7.98 5.36
CA ARG A 121 43.07 -7.15 4.16
C ARG A 121 43.30 -5.71 4.56
N ARG A 122 44.25 -5.05 3.88
CA ARG A 122 44.48 -3.60 4.04
C ARG A 122 43.25 -2.79 3.62
N VAL A 123 42.54 -3.23 2.59
CA VAL A 123 41.31 -2.59 2.11
C VAL A 123 40.29 -3.69 1.85
N THR A 124 39.10 -3.53 2.41
CA THR A 124 37.93 -4.34 2.10
C THR A 124 36.87 -3.42 1.53
N GLU A 125 36.39 -3.74 0.33
CA GLU A 125 35.32 -3.00 -0.33
C GLU A 125 34.08 -3.89 -0.41
N VAL A 126 32.91 -3.30 -0.15
CA VAL A 126 31.62 -3.97 -0.25
C VAL A 126 30.63 -3.08 -1.01
N TRP A 127 29.73 -3.72 -1.74
CA TRP A 127 28.69 -3.07 -2.52
C TRP A 127 27.31 -3.45 -2.00
N LEU A 128 26.50 -2.43 -1.76
CA LEU A 128 25.15 -2.54 -1.24
C LEU A 128 24.17 -2.03 -2.27
N ARG A 129 23.06 -2.73 -2.42
CA ARG A 129 21.87 -2.27 -3.13
C ARG A 129 20.80 -1.94 -2.10
N SER A 130 20.13 -0.81 -2.27
CA SER A 130 19.05 -0.40 -1.35
C SER A 130 17.97 -1.47 -1.21
N GLY A 131 17.59 -1.78 0.03
CA GLY A 131 16.60 -2.81 0.36
C GLY A 131 17.09 -4.26 0.20
N ASP A 132 18.33 -4.50 -0.25
CA ASP A 132 18.92 -5.84 -0.36
C ASP A 132 19.74 -6.16 0.90
N ALA A 133 19.43 -7.28 1.56
CA ALA A 133 20.17 -7.72 2.74
C ALA A 133 21.61 -8.17 2.43
N VAL A 134 21.89 -8.56 1.19
CA VAL A 134 23.18 -9.12 0.80
C VAL A 134 24.28 -8.06 0.77
N VAL A 135 25.43 -8.40 1.37
CA VAL A 135 26.68 -7.63 1.27
C VAL A 135 27.49 -8.21 0.11
N HIS A 136 27.57 -7.50 -1.01
CA HIS A 136 28.27 -7.99 -2.20
C HIS A 136 29.76 -7.64 -2.14
N THR A 137 30.63 -8.56 -2.58
CA THR A 137 32.09 -8.33 -2.69
C THR A 137 32.52 -7.84 -4.08
N THR A 138 31.56 -7.65 -4.98
CA THR A 138 31.71 -7.05 -6.31
C THR A 138 30.46 -6.23 -6.62
N PRO A 139 30.54 -5.14 -7.40
CA PRO A 139 29.37 -4.32 -7.70
C PRO A 139 28.27 -5.13 -8.43
N PRO A 140 27.06 -5.30 -7.85
CA PRO A 140 25.95 -5.92 -8.55
C PRO A 140 25.36 -4.99 -9.62
N VAL A 141 24.72 -5.54 -10.65
CA VAL A 141 24.02 -4.73 -11.65
C VAL A 141 22.76 -4.11 -11.03
N ILE A 142 22.61 -2.78 -11.18
CA ILE A 142 21.41 -2.06 -10.74
C ILE A 142 20.52 -1.77 -11.96
N ASP A 143 19.33 -2.37 -12.01
CA ASP A 143 18.33 -2.02 -13.02
C ASP A 143 17.75 -0.63 -12.72
N ARG A 144 18.21 0.37 -13.47
CA ARG A 144 17.71 1.76 -13.44
C ARG A 144 16.77 2.05 -14.61
N THR A 145 16.21 1.02 -15.25
CA THR A 145 15.21 1.22 -16.29
C THR A 145 13.96 1.84 -15.66
N LEU A 146 13.53 2.99 -16.17
CA LEU A 146 12.31 3.62 -15.73
C LEU A 146 11.11 2.72 -16.04
N ARG A 147 10.33 2.40 -15.00
CA ARG A 147 9.04 1.74 -15.13
C ARG A 147 8.05 2.48 -14.25
N LEU A 148 6.88 2.80 -14.79
CA LEU A 148 5.75 3.23 -13.98
C LEU A 148 5.21 2.00 -13.24
N THR A 149 5.10 2.08 -11.92
CA THR A 149 4.74 0.92 -11.08
C THR A 149 3.33 1.03 -10.52
N ALA A 150 2.90 2.24 -10.18
CA ALA A 150 1.55 2.51 -9.69
C ALA A 150 1.17 3.97 -9.91
N ALA A 151 -0.12 4.27 -9.95
CA ALA A 151 -0.63 5.63 -9.93
C ALA A 151 -1.90 5.71 -9.09
N PHE A 152 -2.02 6.76 -8.27
CA PHE A 152 -3.15 6.94 -7.36
C PHE A 152 -3.76 8.33 -7.51
N LEU A 153 -5.08 8.42 -7.68
CA LEU A 153 -5.81 9.69 -7.63
C LEU A 153 -6.06 10.04 -6.16
N ASP A 154 -5.27 10.98 -5.64
CA ASP A 154 -5.31 11.41 -4.23
C ASP A 154 -6.16 12.65 -4.00
N ALA A 155 -6.41 13.43 -5.05
CA ALA A 155 -7.43 14.46 -5.05
C ALA A 155 -8.03 14.55 -6.45
N ARG A 156 -9.14 15.29 -6.60
CA ARG A 156 -9.84 15.48 -7.86
C ARG A 156 -8.93 15.83 -9.05
N ASN A 157 -7.80 16.50 -8.82
CA ASN A 157 -6.84 16.88 -9.85
C ASN A 157 -5.39 16.44 -9.56
N ILE A 158 -5.16 15.60 -8.54
CA ILE A 158 -3.79 15.21 -8.13
C ILE A 158 -3.62 13.70 -8.27
N ILE A 159 -2.64 13.30 -9.09
CA ILE A 159 -2.19 11.92 -9.21
C ILE A 159 -0.81 11.78 -8.55
N MET A 160 -0.67 10.79 -7.68
CA MET A 160 0.61 10.34 -7.16
C MET A 160 1.11 9.18 -8.02
N LEU A 161 2.15 9.44 -8.80
CA LEU A 161 2.77 8.48 -9.71
C LEU A 161 4.01 7.87 -9.07
N ALA A 162 4.04 6.54 -8.99
CA ALA A 162 5.18 5.76 -8.52
C ALA A 162 5.97 5.20 -9.70
N SER A 163 7.29 5.18 -9.55
CA SER A 163 8.22 4.72 -10.57
C SER A 163 9.48 4.13 -9.96
N THR A 164 10.17 3.25 -10.70
CA THR A 164 11.44 2.64 -10.25
C THR A 164 12.55 3.68 -10.06
N THR A 165 12.60 4.70 -10.92
CA THR A 165 13.59 5.78 -10.90
C THR A 165 12.90 7.14 -11.09
N PRO A 166 13.52 8.26 -10.68
CA PRO A 166 12.93 9.58 -10.90
C PRO A 166 12.73 9.87 -12.40
N LEU A 167 11.64 10.55 -12.74
CA LEU A 167 11.40 10.99 -14.12
C LEU A 167 12.29 12.18 -14.46
N ASP A 168 12.98 12.12 -15.60
CA ASP A 168 13.73 13.24 -16.14
C ASP A 168 12.82 14.33 -16.75
N ALA A 169 13.38 15.51 -17.04
CA ALA A 169 12.60 16.65 -17.55
C ALA A 169 11.92 16.39 -18.91
N ALA A 170 12.47 15.51 -19.75
CA ALA A 170 11.88 15.16 -21.04
C ALA A 170 10.72 14.17 -20.86
N GLN A 171 10.86 13.20 -19.97
CA GLN A 171 9.83 12.24 -19.58
C GLN A 171 8.65 12.94 -18.90
N GLN A 172 8.93 13.88 -17.98
CA GLN A 172 7.89 14.69 -17.32
C GLN A 172 7.02 15.45 -18.34
N LYS A 173 7.63 16.05 -19.38
CA LYS A 173 6.90 16.77 -20.45
C LYS A 173 6.09 15.84 -21.37
N ARG A 174 6.41 14.55 -21.38
CA ARG A 174 5.77 13.51 -22.21
C ARG A 174 4.72 12.71 -21.44
N LEU A 175 4.48 13.03 -20.17
CA LEU A 175 3.41 12.42 -19.41
C LEU A 175 2.06 12.75 -20.06
N VAL A 176 1.30 11.71 -20.34
CA VAL A 176 -0.05 11.80 -20.86
C VAL A 176 -0.97 11.15 -19.85
N VAL A 177 -2.00 11.90 -19.43
CA VAL A 177 -3.08 11.38 -18.59
C VAL A 177 -4.33 11.30 -19.45
N SER A 178 -5.00 10.16 -19.46
CA SER A 178 -6.19 9.94 -20.29
C SER A 178 -7.32 9.31 -19.47
N SER A 179 -8.55 9.72 -19.73
CA SER A 179 -9.77 9.05 -19.24
C SER A 179 -10.38 8.21 -20.36
N ALA A 180 -10.66 6.94 -20.10
CA ALA A 180 -11.09 5.92 -21.06
C ALA A 180 -10.06 5.62 -22.17
N ALA A 181 -10.04 4.38 -22.64
CA ALA A 181 -9.15 3.96 -23.72
C ALA A 181 -9.45 4.77 -25.00
N GLY A 182 -8.58 5.72 -25.34
CA GLY A 182 -8.72 6.60 -26.51
C GLY A 182 -9.47 7.92 -26.27
N GLY A 183 -9.82 8.26 -25.02
CA GLY A 183 -10.33 9.58 -24.70
C GLY A 183 -9.29 10.70 -24.91
N LYS A 184 -9.75 11.95 -25.04
CA LYS A 184 -8.84 13.09 -25.17
C LYS A 184 -7.95 13.19 -23.92
N PRO A 185 -6.63 13.39 -24.08
CA PRO A 185 -5.75 13.61 -22.95
C PRO A 185 -6.23 14.75 -22.05
N ILE A 186 -6.11 14.55 -20.75
CA ILE A 186 -6.27 15.57 -19.73
C ILE A 186 -4.94 16.32 -19.63
N ASN A 187 -4.99 17.65 -19.79
CA ASN A 187 -3.79 18.47 -19.70
C ASN A 187 -3.15 18.35 -18.31
N VAL A 188 -1.83 18.16 -18.28
CA VAL A 188 -1.01 18.19 -17.07
C VAL A 188 -0.49 19.60 -16.86
N LEU A 189 -0.79 20.20 -15.71
CA LEU A 189 -0.31 21.54 -15.32
C LEU A 189 1.10 21.50 -14.74
N SER A 190 1.36 20.54 -13.84
CA SER A 190 2.65 20.44 -13.17
C SER A 190 3.01 19.01 -12.84
N VAL A 191 4.32 18.75 -12.84
CA VAL A 191 4.91 17.46 -12.50
C VAL A 191 6.07 17.76 -11.55
N LYS A 192 6.02 17.24 -10.33
CA LYS A 192 7.03 17.53 -9.30
C LYS A 192 7.43 16.24 -8.58
N PRO A 193 8.74 15.94 -8.47
CA PRO A 193 9.20 14.91 -7.56
C PRO A 193 8.74 15.25 -6.13
N VAL A 194 8.34 14.23 -5.39
CA VAL A 194 7.90 14.37 -3.99
C VAL A 194 8.50 13.24 -3.17
N THR A 195 8.82 13.55 -1.92
CA THR A 195 9.26 12.52 -0.96
C THR A 195 8.06 12.07 -0.17
N VAL A 196 7.76 10.77 -0.20
CA VAL A 196 6.72 10.15 0.61
C VAL A 196 7.41 9.24 1.62
N PRO A 197 7.24 9.45 2.93
CA PRO A 197 7.81 8.57 3.95
C PRO A 197 7.41 7.11 3.72
N GLY A 198 8.37 6.19 3.79
CA GLY A 198 8.14 4.75 3.61
C GLY A 198 7.85 4.30 2.17
N ALA A 199 7.82 5.20 1.18
CA ALA A 199 7.65 4.80 -0.21
C ALA A 199 8.91 4.10 -0.75
N GLU A 200 8.73 2.92 -1.32
CA GLU A 200 9.76 2.25 -2.10
C GLU A 200 9.78 2.83 -3.52
N GLY A 201 10.91 3.42 -3.93
CA GLY A 201 11.09 4.01 -5.26
C GLY A 201 10.78 5.50 -5.34
N SER A 202 10.63 5.99 -6.57
CA SER A 202 10.49 7.42 -6.86
C SER A 202 9.03 7.84 -7.01
N MET A 203 8.63 8.84 -6.23
CA MET A 203 7.28 9.39 -6.24
C MET A 203 7.24 10.74 -6.95
N THR A 204 6.23 10.93 -7.79
CA THR A 204 5.99 12.15 -8.55
C THR A 204 4.55 12.60 -8.39
N ARG A 205 4.34 13.85 -7.97
CA ARG A 205 3.04 14.52 -7.95
C ARG A 205 2.75 15.06 -9.35
N VAL A 206 1.64 14.63 -9.93
CA VAL A 206 1.13 15.10 -11.22
C VAL A 206 -0.17 15.86 -10.97
N GLU A 207 -0.19 17.13 -11.36
CA GLU A 207 -1.34 18.02 -11.20
C GLU A 207 -2.03 18.23 -12.55
N LEU A 208 -3.34 17.98 -12.58
CA LEU A 208 -4.18 18.07 -13.77
C LEU A 208 -4.81 19.46 -13.90
N ALA A 209 -5.08 19.88 -15.15
CA ALA A 209 -5.67 21.18 -15.47
C ALA A 209 -7.14 21.33 -15.08
N ARG A 210 -7.79 20.22 -14.75
CA ARG A 210 -9.17 20.20 -14.26
C ARG A 210 -9.35 19.09 -13.25
N SER A 211 -10.40 19.21 -12.47
CA SER A 211 -10.94 18.12 -11.68
C SER A 211 -11.42 16.97 -12.58
N VAL A 212 -11.09 15.76 -12.18
CA VAL A 212 -11.59 14.49 -12.71
C VAL A 212 -13.04 14.33 -12.25
N LYS A 213 -13.91 14.00 -13.20
CA LYS A 213 -15.32 13.72 -12.92
C LYS A 213 -15.48 12.32 -12.35
N ASP A 214 -16.55 12.12 -11.59
CA ASP A 214 -16.88 10.84 -10.96
C ASP A 214 -16.83 9.64 -11.91
N ASP A 215 -17.40 9.78 -13.11
CA ASP A 215 -17.49 8.74 -14.14
C ASP A 215 -16.16 8.45 -14.85
N GLU A 216 -15.17 9.33 -14.71
CA GLU A 216 -13.85 9.17 -15.31
C GLU A 216 -12.87 8.43 -14.39
N ILE A 217 -13.10 8.44 -13.07
CA ILE A 217 -12.13 8.00 -12.03
C ILE A 217 -11.56 6.61 -12.33
N SER A 218 -12.43 5.63 -12.61
CA SER A 218 -11.99 4.24 -12.83
C SER A 218 -11.48 3.93 -14.23
N SER A 219 -11.40 4.95 -15.09
CA SER A 219 -10.91 4.85 -16.47
C SER A 219 -9.59 5.60 -16.70
N LEU A 220 -9.04 6.21 -15.65
CA LEU A 220 -7.83 7.03 -15.75
C LEU A 220 -6.58 6.17 -15.96
N SER A 221 -5.70 6.63 -16.83
CA SER A 221 -4.39 6.03 -17.02
C SER A 221 -3.31 7.09 -17.20
N VAL A 222 -2.08 6.74 -16.87
CA VAL A 222 -0.89 7.55 -17.10
C VAL A 222 0.06 6.79 -18.03
N ASP A 223 0.58 7.48 -19.02
CA ASP A 223 1.60 6.95 -19.94
C ASP A 223 2.71 8.00 -20.17
N ILE A 224 3.86 7.56 -20.70
CA ILE A 224 4.93 8.43 -21.20
C ILE A 224 5.01 8.26 -22.71
N ALA A 225 4.42 9.17 -23.48
CA ALA A 225 4.31 9.05 -24.93
C ALA A 225 5.67 8.86 -25.62
N SER A 226 5.84 7.85 -26.48
CA SER A 226 7.09 7.58 -27.21
C SER A 226 7.49 8.72 -28.15
N ARG A 227 8.79 8.91 -28.41
CA ARG A 227 9.31 9.92 -29.38
C ARG A 227 8.90 9.64 -30.83
N THR A 228 8.47 8.41 -31.15
CA THR A 228 8.11 7.97 -32.50
C THR A 228 6.63 7.61 -32.57
N PRO A 229 5.84 8.18 -33.51
CA PRO A 229 4.55 7.63 -33.90
C PRO A 229 4.82 6.33 -34.68
N SER A 230 4.58 5.17 -34.07
CA SER A 230 4.72 3.90 -34.79
C SER A 230 3.48 3.67 -35.66
N THR A 231 3.65 3.76 -36.97
CA THR A 231 2.70 3.28 -38.00
C THR A 231 2.89 1.79 -38.33
N ALA A 232 3.77 1.08 -37.63
CA ALA A 232 4.00 -0.35 -37.84
C ALA A 232 3.34 -1.19 -36.74
N ALA A 233 2.67 -2.27 -37.16
CA ALA A 233 2.12 -3.30 -36.26
C ALA A 233 3.23 -3.88 -35.37
N PRO A 234 2.93 -4.22 -34.11
CA PRO A 234 3.94 -4.63 -33.14
C PRO A 234 4.54 -5.97 -33.57
N LYS A 235 5.85 -5.97 -33.89
CA LYS A 235 6.63 -7.21 -33.89
C LYS A 235 6.95 -7.57 -32.45
N SER A 236 6.83 -8.86 -32.14
CA SER A 236 7.08 -9.46 -30.83
C SER A 236 8.48 -9.12 -30.29
N GLY A 237 8.56 -8.03 -29.54
CA GLY A 237 9.72 -7.58 -28.78
C GLY A 237 9.18 -6.63 -27.72
N LYS A 238 9.58 -6.84 -26.46
CA LYS A 238 9.09 -6.13 -25.26
C LYS A 238 9.01 -4.62 -25.51
N SER A 239 7.81 -4.13 -25.82
CA SER A 239 7.53 -2.74 -26.16
C SER A 239 7.37 -1.92 -24.87
N GLU A 240 8.05 -0.78 -24.80
CA GLU A 240 7.80 0.30 -23.84
C GLU A 240 6.39 0.89 -24.05
N ARG A 241 5.35 0.15 -23.67
CA ARG A 241 4.05 0.76 -23.33
C ARG A 241 3.86 0.63 -21.84
N ALA A 242 4.49 1.53 -21.10
CA ALA A 242 4.40 1.60 -19.65
C ALA A 242 3.16 2.41 -19.23
N THR A 243 1.99 2.11 -19.80
CA THR A 243 0.74 2.70 -19.35
C THR A 243 0.34 2.06 -18.02
N VAL A 244 0.08 2.88 -17.00
CA VAL A 244 -0.37 2.42 -15.68
C VAL A 244 -1.79 2.93 -15.42
N GLN A 245 -2.65 2.03 -14.92
CA GLN A 245 -3.99 2.38 -14.43
C GLN A 245 -3.87 3.26 -13.19
N VAL A 246 -4.69 4.31 -13.11
CA VAL A 246 -4.79 5.14 -11.90
C VAL A 246 -5.91 4.58 -11.02
N PHE A 247 -5.59 4.28 -9.77
CA PHE A 247 -6.55 3.84 -8.76
C PHE A 247 -7.00 5.00 -7.87
N ALA A 248 -8.26 5.01 -7.47
CA ALA A 248 -8.74 6.00 -6.51
C ALA A 248 -8.15 5.68 -5.13
N ARG A 249 -7.64 6.69 -4.44
CA ARG A 249 -7.15 6.57 -3.06
C ARG A 249 -7.61 7.77 -2.22
N GLY A 250 -6.80 8.81 -2.11
CA GLY A 250 -7.16 10.01 -1.33
C GLY A 250 -8.41 10.72 -1.87
N VAL A 251 -8.72 10.60 -3.18
CA VAL A 251 -9.94 11.19 -3.76
C VAL A 251 -11.22 10.64 -3.14
N LEU A 252 -11.19 9.43 -2.54
CA LEU A 252 -12.35 8.82 -1.89
C LEU A 252 -12.69 9.47 -0.54
N GLU A 253 -11.80 10.31 -0.01
CA GLU A 253 -12.03 11.14 1.18
C GLU A 253 -12.73 12.47 0.85
N ASP A 254 -12.97 12.76 -0.44
CA ASP A 254 -13.76 13.91 -0.87
C ASP A 254 -15.17 13.83 -0.25
N PRO A 255 -15.69 14.90 0.38
CA PRO A 255 -17.05 14.94 0.93
C PRO A 255 -18.14 14.46 -0.04
N ALA A 256 -17.91 14.60 -1.34
CA ALA A 256 -18.79 14.09 -2.40
C ALA A 256 -18.88 12.55 -2.46
N PHE A 257 -18.09 11.82 -1.67
CA PHE A 257 -18.14 10.35 -1.52
C PHE A 257 -18.35 9.88 -0.08
N ILE A 258 -18.52 10.80 0.87
CA ILE A 258 -18.79 10.45 2.27
C ILE A 258 -20.29 10.20 2.45
N ALA A 259 -20.67 8.94 2.67
CA ALA A 259 -22.06 8.50 2.76
C ALA A 259 -22.43 8.03 4.19
N VAL A 260 -22.07 8.81 5.22
CA VAL A 260 -22.24 8.41 6.64
C VAL A 260 -23.69 8.19 7.06
N ASP A 261 -24.63 8.90 6.46
CA ASP A 261 -26.06 8.80 6.77
C ASP A 261 -26.80 7.80 5.87
N ALA A 262 -26.09 7.11 4.95
CA ALA A 262 -26.71 6.19 4.03
C ALA A 262 -27.05 4.86 4.71
N GLU A 263 -28.31 4.43 4.59
CA GLU A 263 -28.72 3.10 5.02
C GLU A 263 -28.34 2.06 3.95
N LEU A 264 -27.15 1.47 4.09
CA LEU A 264 -26.62 0.48 3.16
C LEU A 264 -27.14 -0.94 3.43
N GLY A 265 -27.07 -1.79 2.40
CA GLY A 265 -27.53 -3.17 2.41
C GLY A 265 -28.89 -3.37 1.73
N ALA A 266 -29.45 -4.57 1.89
CA ALA A 266 -30.82 -4.88 1.50
C ALA A 266 -31.81 -4.62 2.66
N ARG A 267 -32.93 -3.96 2.37
CA ARG A 267 -34.05 -3.72 3.30
C ARG A 267 -35.35 -4.16 2.66
N CYS A 268 -35.98 -5.20 3.19
CA CYS A 268 -37.22 -5.77 2.65
C CYS A 268 -38.42 -5.50 3.55
N THR A 269 -39.55 -5.21 2.93
CA THR A 269 -40.90 -5.26 3.49
C THR A 269 -41.74 -6.24 2.66
N PRO A 270 -42.99 -6.58 3.06
CA PRO A 270 -43.86 -7.39 2.23
C PRO A 270 -44.12 -6.81 0.82
N GLU A 271 -44.06 -5.48 0.66
CA GLU A 271 -44.41 -4.78 -0.58
C GLU A 271 -43.20 -4.54 -1.48
N ARG A 272 -41.99 -4.35 -0.94
CA ARG A 272 -40.78 -4.05 -1.71
C ARG A 272 -39.49 -4.34 -0.96
N THR A 273 -38.40 -4.47 -1.71
CA THR A 273 -37.03 -4.52 -1.19
C THR A 273 -36.18 -3.43 -1.83
N VAL A 274 -35.51 -2.64 -0.99
CA VAL A 274 -34.58 -1.59 -1.42
C VAL A 274 -33.15 -2.06 -1.19
N PHE A 275 -32.30 -1.88 -2.20
CA PHE A 275 -30.90 -2.29 -2.19
C PHE A 275 -30.02 -1.06 -2.32
N ARG A 276 -29.07 -0.87 -1.41
CA ARG A 276 -28.10 0.22 -1.44
C ARG A 276 -26.68 -0.25 -1.20
N THR A 277 -25.76 0.16 -2.05
CA THR A 277 -24.33 -0.13 -1.89
C THR A 277 -23.48 1.10 -2.22
N TRP A 278 -22.35 1.26 -1.53
CA TRP A 278 -21.41 2.34 -1.80
C TRP A 278 -20.30 1.85 -2.73
N SER A 279 -20.13 2.51 -3.88
CA SER A 279 -19.07 2.20 -4.84
C SER A 279 -18.84 3.40 -5.77
N PRO A 280 -18.18 4.46 -5.28
CA PRO A 280 -18.03 5.73 -6.02
C PRO A 280 -17.27 5.58 -7.33
N VAL A 281 -16.37 4.59 -7.41
CA VAL A 281 -15.49 4.32 -8.57
C VAL A 281 -16.17 3.50 -9.66
N SER A 282 -17.28 2.85 -9.35
CA SER A 282 -18.00 2.04 -10.34
C SER A 282 -18.62 2.92 -11.41
N THR A 283 -18.57 2.47 -12.66
CA THR A 283 -19.31 3.08 -13.77
C THR A 283 -20.66 2.41 -13.96
N LYS A 284 -20.81 1.17 -13.45
CA LYS A 284 -22.03 0.38 -13.50
C LYS A 284 -22.10 -0.52 -12.27
N VAL A 285 -23.28 -0.63 -11.68
CA VAL A 285 -23.58 -1.62 -10.63
C VAL A 285 -24.84 -2.39 -11.00
N GLU A 286 -24.78 -3.72 -10.96
CA GLU A 286 -25.92 -4.59 -11.23
C GLU A 286 -26.22 -5.47 -10.01
N LEU A 287 -27.49 -5.61 -9.68
CA LEU A 287 -28.01 -6.52 -8.67
C LEU A 287 -28.38 -7.85 -9.31
N LEU A 288 -27.91 -8.93 -8.71
CA LEU A 288 -28.13 -10.30 -9.13
C LEU A 288 -28.95 -10.97 -8.02
N ILE A 289 -30.17 -11.41 -8.30
CA ILE A 289 -31.05 -12.09 -7.33
C ILE A 289 -31.21 -13.55 -7.73
N ASN A 290 -31.07 -14.45 -6.76
CA ASN A 290 -31.22 -15.88 -6.94
C ASN A 290 -32.44 -16.36 -6.14
N ASP A 291 -33.36 -17.08 -6.81
CA ASP A 291 -34.57 -17.59 -6.14
C ASP A 291 -34.25 -18.71 -5.13
N LYS A 292 -33.09 -19.37 -5.26
CA LYS A 292 -32.52 -20.33 -4.31
C LYS A 292 -31.00 -20.12 -4.18
N ALA A 293 -30.49 -20.14 -2.94
CA ALA A 293 -29.10 -19.87 -2.58
C ALA A 293 -28.04 -20.68 -3.38
N GLN A 294 -28.37 -21.88 -3.85
CA GLN A 294 -27.47 -22.77 -4.59
C GLN A 294 -27.72 -22.83 -6.10
N GLN A 295 -28.67 -22.06 -6.64
CA GLN A 295 -28.99 -22.09 -8.08
C GLN A 295 -28.31 -20.97 -8.87
N PRO A 296 -28.00 -21.17 -10.17
CA PRO A 296 -27.54 -20.11 -11.06
C PRO A 296 -28.58 -18.98 -11.18
N GLU A 297 -28.15 -17.82 -11.65
CA GLU A 297 -28.97 -16.59 -11.75
C GLU A 297 -30.30 -16.88 -12.47
N THR A 298 -31.43 -16.71 -11.77
CA THR A 298 -32.76 -17.01 -12.32
C THR A 298 -33.43 -15.80 -12.96
N ARG A 299 -32.85 -14.60 -12.78
CA ARG A 299 -33.40 -13.32 -13.25
C ARG A 299 -32.35 -12.52 -14.01
N ALA A 300 -32.82 -11.68 -14.94
CA ALA A 300 -31.96 -10.70 -15.58
C ALA A 300 -31.35 -9.76 -14.52
N PRO A 301 -30.06 -9.38 -14.64
CA PRO A 301 -29.45 -8.42 -13.74
C PRO A 301 -30.24 -7.10 -13.71
N ILE A 302 -30.39 -6.53 -12.52
CA ILE A 302 -31.10 -5.26 -12.30
C ILE A 302 -30.06 -4.15 -12.20
N GLN A 303 -30.12 -3.18 -13.11
CA GLN A 303 -29.23 -2.02 -13.07
C GLN A 303 -29.57 -1.14 -11.86
N LEU A 304 -28.60 -0.87 -10.99
CA LEU A 304 -28.73 0.16 -9.97
C LEU A 304 -28.52 1.54 -10.59
N THR A 305 -29.19 2.52 -10.01
CA THR A 305 -29.04 3.94 -10.32
C THR A 305 -28.03 4.57 -9.39
N ARG A 306 -27.07 5.33 -9.93
CA ARG A 306 -26.11 6.10 -9.12
C ARG A 306 -26.82 7.28 -8.46
N GLY A 307 -26.72 7.38 -7.15
CA GLY A 307 -27.20 8.47 -6.32
C GLY A 307 -26.07 9.39 -5.85
N ALA A 308 -26.36 10.15 -4.80
CA ALA A 308 -25.38 11.02 -4.15
C ALA A 308 -24.33 10.21 -3.39
N HIS A 309 -23.20 10.85 -3.07
CA HIS A 309 -22.14 10.29 -2.21
C HIS A 309 -21.55 8.93 -2.66
N GLY A 310 -21.65 8.59 -3.95
CA GLY A 310 -21.17 7.31 -4.48
C GLY A 310 -22.06 6.10 -4.16
N VAL A 311 -23.26 6.34 -3.64
CA VAL A 311 -24.26 5.30 -3.35
C VAL A 311 -24.98 4.90 -4.63
N TRP A 312 -25.24 3.61 -4.78
CA TRP A 312 -26.03 3.01 -5.85
C TRP A 312 -27.29 2.41 -5.26
N GLU A 313 -28.43 2.60 -5.92
CA GLU A 313 -29.74 2.13 -5.43
C GLU A 313 -30.55 1.39 -6.50
N ALA A 314 -31.25 0.34 -6.08
CA ALA A 314 -32.38 -0.23 -6.81
C ALA A 314 -33.52 -0.58 -5.85
N THR A 315 -34.76 -0.47 -6.32
CA THR A 315 -35.94 -0.94 -5.61
C THR A 315 -36.62 -2.04 -6.42
N VAL A 316 -36.92 -3.16 -5.78
CA VAL A 316 -37.59 -4.32 -6.37
C VAL A 316 -38.91 -4.56 -5.65
N THR A 317 -40.00 -4.70 -6.39
CA THR A 317 -41.33 -4.98 -5.82
C THR A 317 -41.40 -6.39 -5.24
N GLY A 318 -42.07 -6.52 -4.10
CA GLY A 318 -42.38 -7.76 -3.42
C GLY A 318 -41.46 -8.10 -2.24
N ASP A 319 -41.91 -9.09 -1.48
CA ASP A 319 -41.20 -9.68 -0.37
C ASP A 319 -40.08 -10.60 -0.86
N LEU A 320 -38.83 -10.18 -0.64
CA LEU A 320 -37.64 -10.97 -1.01
C LEU A 320 -36.96 -11.61 0.20
N HIS A 321 -37.60 -11.68 1.36
CA HIS A 321 -37.05 -12.35 2.53
C HIS A 321 -36.58 -13.79 2.21
N GLY A 322 -35.36 -14.12 2.60
CA GLY A 322 -34.72 -15.42 2.38
C GLY A 322 -34.12 -15.64 0.99
N LYS A 323 -34.23 -14.68 0.07
CA LYS A 323 -33.60 -14.78 -1.26
C LYS A 323 -32.12 -14.40 -1.21
N GLY A 324 -31.32 -15.07 -2.04
CA GLY A 324 -29.89 -14.78 -2.18
C GLY A 324 -29.63 -13.64 -3.17
N TYR A 325 -28.57 -12.86 -2.95
CA TYR A 325 -28.15 -11.81 -3.88
C TYR A 325 -26.64 -11.54 -3.85
N SER A 326 -26.17 -10.89 -4.93
CA SER A 326 -24.82 -10.36 -5.08
C SER A 326 -24.85 -9.09 -5.93
N TYR A 327 -23.76 -8.32 -5.89
CA TYR A 327 -23.56 -7.18 -6.77
C TYR A 327 -22.48 -7.48 -7.81
N ARG A 328 -22.69 -7.03 -9.04
CA ARG A 328 -21.64 -6.92 -10.07
C ARG A 328 -21.21 -5.47 -10.20
N PHE A 329 -19.93 -5.19 -9.98
CA PHE A 329 -19.38 -3.83 -10.05
C PHE A 329 -18.48 -3.66 -11.26
N THR A 330 -18.82 -2.81 -12.22
CA THR A 330 -17.92 -2.50 -13.35
C THR A 330 -17.01 -1.33 -13.00
N HIS A 331 -15.70 -1.57 -12.93
CA HIS A 331 -14.68 -0.56 -12.63
C HIS A 331 -13.29 -1.08 -13.03
N TYR A 332 -12.37 -0.18 -13.39
CA TYR A 332 -10.96 -0.50 -13.72
C TYR A 332 -10.78 -1.59 -14.80
N GLY A 333 -11.75 -1.71 -15.71
CA GLY A 333 -11.75 -2.73 -16.78
C GLY A 333 -12.31 -4.09 -16.38
N ASP A 334 -12.64 -4.30 -15.11
CA ASP A 334 -13.15 -5.55 -14.56
C ASP A 334 -14.63 -5.45 -14.17
N SER A 335 -15.25 -6.59 -13.90
CA SER A 335 -16.63 -6.70 -13.42
C SER A 335 -16.83 -7.82 -12.40
N PRO A 336 -16.16 -7.76 -11.23
CA PRO A 336 -16.30 -8.77 -10.18
C PRO A 336 -17.74 -8.87 -9.67
N ILE A 337 -18.13 -10.09 -9.31
CA ILE A 337 -19.37 -10.40 -8.60
C ILE A 337 -19.00 -10.70 -7.16
N VAL A 338 -19.58 -9.97 -6.21
CA VAL A 338 -19.25 -10.09 -4.79
C VAL A 338 -20.51 -10.06 -3.92
N PRO A 339 -20.48 -10.70 -2.74
CA PRO A 339 -21.52 -10.49 -1.73
C PRO A 339 -21.50 -9.04 -1.23
N ASP A 340 -22.63 -8.61 -0.70
CA ASP A 340 -22.81 -7.32 -0.06
C ASP A 340 -22.18 -7.32 1.34
N ILE A 341 -21.26 -6.38 1.57
CA ILE A 341 -20.57 -6.17 2.85
C ILE A 341 -21.50 -5.64 3.96
N HIS A 342 -22.69 -5.15 3.59
CA HIS A 342 -23.73 -4.67 4.51
C HIS A 342 -24.89 -5.66 4.65
N ALA A 343 -24.72 -6.90 4.20
CA ALA A 343 -25.70 -7.95 4.40
C ALA A 343 -25.74 -8.44 5.86
N PHE A 344 -26.92 -8.80 6.34
CA PHE A 344 -27.11 -9.39 7.67
C PHE A 344 -27.07 -10.93 7.67
N ALA A 345 -27.16 -11.56 6.51
CA ALA A 345 -27.15 -13.01 6.35
C ALA A 345 -26.41 -13.40 5.08
N ALA A 346 -25.90 -14.64 5.04
CA ALA A 346 -25.13 -15.17 3.92
C ALA A 346 -25.44 -16.66 3.71
N THR A 347 -25.04 -17.19 2.55
CA THR A 347 -25.03 -18.64 2.30
C THR A 347 -23.97 -19.33 3.16
N ALA A 348 -24.08 -20.64 3.32
CA ALA A 348 -23.18 -21.42 4.20
C ALA A 348 -21.69 -21.32 3.81
N ASP A 349 -21.40 -21.11 2.52
CA ASP A 349 -20.07 -20.88 1.96
C ASP A 349 -19.69 -19.39 1.86
N SER A 350 -20.58 -18.49 2.32
CA SER A 350 -20.44 -17.03 2.27
C SER A 350 -20.24 -16.43 0.87
N THR A 351 -20.52 -17.19 -0.20
CA THR A 351 -20.35 -16.70 -1.58
C THR A 351 -21.44 -15.71 -1.98
N ARG A 352 -22.57 -15.68 -1.26
CA ARG A 352 -23.72 -14.81 -1.53
C ARG A 352 -24.31 -14.25 -0.24
N SER A 353 -24.86 -13.05 -0.34
CA SER A 353 -25.66 -12.43 0.71
C SER A 353 -27.09 -12.95 0.66
N VAL A 354 -27.81 -12.90 1.79
CA VAL A 354 -29.21 -13.29 1.91
C VAL A 354 -30.01 -12.11 2.44
N ILE A 355 -31.12 -11.81 1.76
CA ILE A 355 -32.05 -10.74 2.14
C ILE A 355 -32.82 -11.22 3.37
N VAL A 356 -32.82 -10.42 4.41
CA VAL A 356 -33.46 -10.79 5.68
C VAL A 356 -34.18 -9.59 6.29
N ASP A 357 -35.34 -9.90 6.84
CA ASP A 357 -36.10 -9.04 7.73
C ASP A 357 -35.86 -9.58 9.14
N LEU A 358 -35.08 -8.85 9.93
CA LEU A 358 -34.65 -9.31 11.26
C LEU A 358 -35.81 -9.37 12.26
N ASP A 359 -36.86 -8.56 12.07
CA ASP A 359 -38.02 -8.57 12.95
C ASP A 359 -38.76 -9.92 12.87
N ARG A 360 -38.74 -10.57 11.70
CA ARG A 360 -39.33 -11.91 11.51
C ARG A 360 -38.54 -13.04 12.16
N LEU A 361 -37.29 -12.78 12.57
CA LEU A 361 -36.39 -13.79 13.14
C LEU A 361 -36.28 -13.70 14.66
N LYS A 362 -36.91 -12.71 15.29
CA LYS A 362 -36.90 -12.55 16.73
C LYS A 362 -37.65 -13.71 17.41
N PRO A 363 -37.04 -14.41 18.38
CA PRO A 363 -37.77 -15.37 19.21
C PRO A 363 -38.78 -14.66 20.11
N ALA A 364 -39.69 -15.43 20.72
CA ALA A 364 -40.62 -14.90 21.70
C ALA A 364 -39.87 -14.17 22.83
N ASN A 365 -40.40 -13.00 23.24
CA ASN A 365 -39.85 -12.14 24.29
C ASN A 365 -38.47 -11.52 23.99
N TRP A 366 -37.98 -11.56 22.75
CA TRP A 366 -36.67 -10.97 22.39
C TRP A 366 -36.54 -9.51 22.84
N ASP A 367 -37.47 -8.65 22.42
CA ASP A 367 -37.44 -7.22 22.73
C ASP A 367 -37.75 -6.89 24.20
N SER A 368 -38.28 -7.85 24.97
CA SER A 368 -38.61 -7.70 26.40
C SER A 368 -37.65 -8.40 27.35
N THR A 369 -36.64 -9.11 26.84
CA THR A 369 -35.65 -9.80 27.68
C THR A 369 -34.70 -8.77 28.31
N PRO A 370 -34.58 -8.70 29.64
CA PRO A 370 -33.72 -7.72 30.29
C PRO A 370 -32.24 -8.03 30.06
N VAL A 371 -31.45 -7.01 29.74
CA VAL A 371 -29.99 -7.11 29.69
C VAL A 371 -29.43 -7.08 31.12
N PRO A 372 -28.48 -7.96 31.50
CA PRO A 372 -27.81 -7.86 32.79
C PRO A 372 -27.14 -6.50 32.97
N VAL A 373 -27.33 -5.87 34.12
CA VAL A 373 -26.74 -4.57 34.47
C VAL A 373 -25.91 -4.72 35.74
N THR A 374 -24.67 -4.25 35.70
CA THR A 374 -23.78 -4.12 36.87
C THR A 374 -23.82 -2.68 37.39
N ALA A 375 -23.53 -2.47 38.68
CA ALA A 375 -23.51 -1.12 39.25
C ALA A 375 -22.30 -0.32 38.76
N ARG A 376 -21.17 -0.99 38.52
CA ARG A 376 -19.93 -0.42 37.99
C ARG A 376 -19.32 -1.36 36.96
N ALA A 377 -18.57 -0.81 36.00
CA ALA A 377 -17.80 -1.60 35.05
C ALA A 377 -16.78 -2.53 35.74
N THR A 378 -16.27 -2.17 36.92
CA THR A 378 -15.36 -2.99 37.73
C THR A 378 -16.02 -4.22 38.37
N ASP A 379 -17.35 -4.26 38.37
CA ASP A 379 -18.10 -5.39 38.94
C ASP A 379 -18.33 -6.49 37.88
N GLU A 380 -17.95 -6.26 36.63
CA GLU A 380 -18.06 -7.24 35.55
C GLU A 380 -17.04 -8.38 35.71
N VAL A 381 -17.52 -9.61 35.59
CA VAL A 381 -16.69 -10.82 35.49
C VAL A 381 -16.91 -11.41 34.10
N LEU A 382 -15.90 -11.28 33.24
CA LEU A 382 -15.95 -11.75 31.85
C LEU A 382 -15.54 -13.21 31.77
N TYR A 383 -16.34 -14.01 31.05
CA TYR A 383 -16.01 -15.39 30.72
C TYR A 383 -15.94 -15.55 29.21
N GLU A 384 -14.74 -15.74 28.68
CA GLU A 384 -14.51 -15.96 27.26
C GLU A 384 -14.86 -17.42 26.90
N ILE A 385 -15.75 -17.59 25.93
CA ILE A 385 -16.15 -18.91 25.44
C ILE A 385 -16.09 -18.97 23.93
N HIS A 386 -15.81 -20.18 23.43
CA HIS A 386 -16.00 -20.51 22.03
C HIS A 386 -17.25 -21.38 21.85
N VAL A 387 -18.14 -20.99 20.92
CA VAL A 387 -19.45 -21.65 20.71
C VAL A 387 -19.29 -23.15 20.47
N ARG A 388 -18.27 -23.54 19.70
CA ARG A 388 -18.02 -24.96 19.42
C ARG A 388 -17.58 -25.69 20.70
N ASP A 389 -16.57 -25.14 21.35
CA ASP A 389 -15.84 -25.82 22.43
C ASP A 389 -16.75 -26.04 23.64
N PHE A 390 -17.67 -25.10 23.89
CA PHE A 390 -18.60 -25.15 25.00
C PHE A 390 -19.49 -26.41 25.03
N SER A 391 -19.91 -26.92 23.86
CA SER A 391 -20.89 -28.01 23.78
C SER A 391 -20.48 -29.21 22.93
N ILE A 392 -19.34 -29.16 22.21
CA ILE A 392 -18.96 -30.26 21.31
C ILE A 392 -18.67 -31.59 22.02
N ALA A 393 -18.16 -31.51 23.25
CA ALA A 393 -17.85 -32.67 24.08
C ALA A 393 -18.96 -33.03 25.09
N ASP A 394 -19.97 -32.18 25.25
CA ASP A 394 -21.06 -32.41 26.19
C ASP A 394 -21.98 -33.52 25.65
N GLN A 395 -21.93 -34.68 26.31
CA GLN A 395 -22.74 -35.84 25.94
C GLN A 395 -24.23 -35.67 26.26
N THR A 396 -24.59 -34.74 27.16
CA THR A 396 -25.98 -34.43 27.49
C THR A 396 -26.65 -33.58 26.40
N CYS A 397 -25.86 -32.78 25.69
CA CYS A 397 -26.31 -32.01 24.53
C CYS A 397 -26.63 -32.94 23.33
N PRO A 398 -27.80 -32.80 22.67
CA PRO A 398 -28.16 -33.58 21.49
C PRO A 398 -27.10 -33.43 20.37
N PRO A 399 -26.64 -34.55 19.75
CA PRO A 399 -25.54 -34.53 18.79
C PRO A 399 -25.68 -33.51 17.65
N GLU A 400 -26.91 -33.26 17.17
CA GLU A 400 -27.22 -32.38 16.06
C GLU A 400 -27.12 -30.88 16.37
N ILE A 401 -27.09 -30.49 17.66
CA ILE A 401 -26.92 -29.09 18.07
C ILE A 401 -25.57 -28.81 18.74
N ARG A 402 -24.74 -29.84 18.93
CA ARG A 402 -23.39 -29.70 19.52
C ARG A 402 -22.52 -28.75 18.69
N GLY A 403 -21.87 -27.83 19.40
CA GLY A 403 -21.01 -26.82 18.84
C GLY A 403 -21.72 -25.75 17.99
N THR A 404 -23.03 -25.55 18.21
CA THR A 404 -23.84 -24.50 17.59
C THR A 404 -24.36 -23.52 18.65
N TYR A 405 -24.94 -22.38 18.24
CA TYR A 405 -25.61 -21.46 19.18
C TYR A 405 -26.76 -22.11 19.96
N ARG A 406 -27.47 -23.09 19.37
CA ARG A 406 -28.49 -23.86 20.10
C ARG A 406 -27.88 -24.79 21.15
N GLY A 407 -26.69 -25.31 20.90
CA GLY A 407 -25.93 -26.09 21.88
C GLY A 407 -25.48 -25.25 23.08
N LEU A 408 -25.15 -23.97 22.87
CA LEU A 408 -24.84 -23.02 23.95
C LEU A 408 -26.06 -22.76 24.86
N ALA A 409 -27.26 -22.72 24.29
CA ALA A 409 -28.51 -22.55 25.04
C ALA A 409 -29.08 -23.86 25.60
N HIS A 410 -28.40 -25.00 25.38
CA HIS A 410 -28.86 -26.28 25.90
C HIS A 410 -28.71 -26.31 27.42
N GLY A 411 -29.84 -26.40 28.13
CA GLY A 411 -29.89 -26.54 29.59
C GLY A 411 -29.46 -27.92 30.11
N GLY A 412 -28.43 -28.50 29.50
CA GLY A 412 -27.79 -29.72 29.98
C GLY A 412 -27.35 -29.51 31.42
N THR A 413 -27.69 -30.45 32.29
CA THR A 413 -27.45 -30.35 33.74
C THR A 413 -25.95 -30.32 34.02
N ALA A 414 -25.36 -29.13 34.07
CA ALA A 414 -24.06 -28.94 34.70
C ALA A 414 -24.20 -29.38 36.17
N ARG A 415 -23.57 -30.50 36.51
CA ARG A 415 -23.23 -30.88 37.88
C ARG A 415 -21.73 -30.76 38.04
#